data_AF-A0A858X9G3-F1
#
_entry.id   AF-A0A858X9G3-F1
#
_cell.length_a   1.000
_cell.length_b   1.000
_cell.length_c   1.000
_cell.angle_alpha   90.00
_cell.angle_beta   90.00
_cell.angle_gamma   90.00
#
_symmetry.space_group_name_H-M   'P 1'
#
loop_
_entity.id
_entity.type
_entity.pdbx_description
1 polymer ?
#
loop_
_entity_poly.entity_id
_entity_poly.type
_entity_poly.pdbx_seq_one_letter_code
_entity_poly.pdbx_strand_id
1 'polypeptide(L)'
;MRLYLVVWGWLFVLSTCSYLVDYFHLQGHLRYSLILLFMVLKAGLIVAVFMHMAWERLALVYAILLPVGAVLVFVAIMVLESDYTLMTRIHPGL
;
A
#
# COMPACT_ATOMS: atom_id res chain seq x y z
N MET A 1 7.50 2.47 13.62
CA MET A 1 7.21 1.44 14.63
C MET A 1 5.89 1.68 15.37
N ARG A 2 5.71 2.80 16.10
CA ARG A 2 4.48 3.08 16.89
C ARG A 2 3.17 3.00 16.09
N LEU A 3 3.12 3.58 14.89
CA LEU A 3 1.95 3.49 14.01
C LEU A 3 1.54 2.06 13.66
N TYR A 4 2.53 1.20 13.39
CA TYR A 4 2.27 -0.18 13.01
C TYR A 4 1.65 -0.98 14.16
N LEU A 5 2.13 -0.77 15.40
CA LEU A 5 1.56 -1.39 16.61
C LEU A 5 0.15 -0.87 16.91
N VAL A 6 -0.10 0.43 16.68
CA VAL A 6 -1.44 1.02 16.85
C VAL A 6 -2.41 0.44 15.83
N VAL A 7 -2.04 0.40 14.54
CA VAL A 7 -2.88 -0.18 13.47
C VAL A 7 -3.14 -1.66 13.71
N TRP A 8 -2.09 -2.40 14.07
CA TRP A 8 -2.20 -3.82 14.38
C TRP A 8 -3.11 -4.08 15.58
N GLY A 9 -2.95 -3.33 16.66
CA GLY A 9 -3.81 -3.42 17.84
C GLY A 9 -5.27 -3.06 17.52
N TRP A 10 -5.49 -2.01 16.72
CA TRP A 10 -6.84 -1.57 16.36
C TRP A 10 -7.54 -2.56 15.43
N LEU A 11 -6.82 -3.17 14.47
CA LEU A 11 -7.32 -4.28 13.64
C LEU A 11 -7.63 -5.53 14.47
N PHE A 12 -6.77 -5.87 15.44
CA PHE A 12 -6.96 -7.01 16.33
C PHE A 12 -8.21 -6.87 17.20
N VAL A 13 -8.38 -5.70 17.82
CA VAL A 13 -9.58 -5.36 18.61
C VAL A 13 -10.83 -5.46 17.74
N LEU A 14 -10.81 -4.92 16.53
CA LEU A 14 -11.95 -4.97 15.61
C LEU A 14 -12.30 -6.39 15.15
N SER A 15 -11.28 -7.21 14.86
CA SER A 15 -11.48 -8.63 14.51
C SER A 15 -12.10 -9.40 15.67
N THR A 16 -11.65 -9.15 16.90
CA THR A 16 -12.17 -9.80 18.11
C THR A 16 -13.61 -9.38 18.40
N CYS A 17 -13.91 -8.09 18.23
CA CYS A 17 -15.24 -7.54 18.45
C CYS A 17 -16.24 -8.06 17.39
N SER A 18 -15.81 -8.23 16.12
CA SER A 18 -16.65 -8.81 15.07
C SER A 18 -17.03 -10.26 15.38
N TYR A 19 -16.11 -11.01 15.98
CA TYR A 19 -16.34 -12.40 16.38
C TYR A 19 -17.28 -12.50 17.59
N LEU A 20 -17.15 -11.57 18.54
CA LEU A 20 -18.02 -11.52 19.72
C LEU A 20 -19.47 -11.19 19.33
N VAL A 21 -19.65 -10.31 18.34
CA VAL A 21 -20.98 -9.98 17.83
C VAL A 21 -21.64 -11.14 17.09
N ASP A 22 -20.86 -11.93 16.34
CA ASP A 22 -21.35 -13.17 15.72
C ASP A 22 -21.85 -14.15 16.80
N TYR A 23 -21.14 -14.22 17.93
CA TYR A 23 -21.50 -15.05 19.09
C TYR A 23 -22.80 -14.65 19.78
N PHE A 24 -23.18 -13.38 19.74
CA PHE A 24 -24.42 -12.89 20.38
C PHE A 24 -25.69 -13.28 19.62
N HIS A 25 -25.58 -13.86 18.41
CA HIS A 25 -26.64 -14.56 17.68
C HIS A 25 -28.06 -13.93 17.80
N LEU A 26 -28.13 -12.60 17.74
CA LEU A 26 -29.38 -11.84 17.89
C LEU A 26 -30.23 -12.05 16.63
N GLN A 27 -31.34 -12.80 16.74
CA GLN A 27 -32.29 -13.01 15.65
C GLN A 27 -33.07 -11.72 15.33
N GLY A 28 -33.01 -11.26 14.07
CA GLY A 28 -33.81 -10.14 13.55
C GLY A 28 -33.00 -9.01 12.88
N HIS A 29 -33.62 -7.82 12.77
CA HIS A 29 -33.09 -6.61 12.10
C HIS A 29 -31.75 -6.10 12.67
N LEU A 30 -31.36 -6.56 13.86
CA LEU A 30 -30.07 -6.27 14.48
C LEU A 30 -28.89 -6.92 13.73
N ARG A 31 -29.06 -8.08 13.07
CA ARG A 31 -27.99 -8.71 12.27
C ARG A 31 -27.47 -7.79 11.17
N TYR A 32 -28.38 -7.17 10.41
CA TYR A 32 -28.00 -6.29 9.31
C TYR A 32 -27.27 -5.05 9.80
N SER A 33 -27.73 -4.45 10.90
CA SER A 33 -27.09 -3.28 11.50
C SER A 33 -25.69 -3.62 12.02
N LEU A 34 -25.51 -4.77 12.69
CA LEU A 34 -24.20 -5.22 13.19
C LEU A 34 -23.22 -5.56 12.07
N ILE A 35 -23.65 -6.26 11.02
CA ILE A 35 -22.80 -6.56 9.87
C ILE A 35 -22.33 -5.27 9.21
N LEU A 36 -23.25 -4.34 8.93
CA LEU A 36 -22.91 -3.02 8.38
C LEU A 36 -21.99 -2.22 9.30
N LEU A 37 -22.24 -2.24 10.61
CA LEU A 37 -21.40 -1.58 11.62
C LEU A 37 -19.97 -2.12 11.58
N PHE A 38 -19.78 -3.45 11.54
CA PHE A 38 -18.44 -4.06 11.43
C PHE A 38 -17.77 -3.79 10.08
N MET A 39 -18.55 -3.81 8.99
CA MET A 39 -18.06 -3.52 7.65
C MET A 39 -17.53 -2.08 7.55
N VAL A 40 -18.30 -1.11 8.07
CA VAL A 40 -17.93 0.31 8.10
C VAL A 40 -16.84 0.58 9.12
N LEU A 41 -16.85 -0.05 10.31
CA LEU A 41 -15.79 0.18 11.30
C LEU A 41 -14.43 -0.28 10.77
N LYS A 42 -14.32 -1.50 10.22
CA LYS A 42 -13.01 -1.97 9.74
C LYS A 42 -12.53 -1.17 8.53
N ALA A 43 -13.44 -0.82 7.60
CA ALA A 43 -13.11 -0.03 6.42
C ALA A 43 -12.77 1.42 6.81
N GLY A 44 -13.56 2.03 7.69
CA GLY A 44 -13.34 3.36 8.24
C GLY A 44 -12.06 3.45 9.07
N LEU A 45 -11.66 2.37 9.76
CA LEU A 45 -10.37 2.29 10.44
C LEU A 45 -9.21 2.39 9.45
N ILE A 46 -9.28 1.60 8.39
CA ILE A 46 -8.26 1.54 7.35
C ILE A 46 -8.20 2.90 6.65
N VAL A 47 -9.34 3.48 6.32
CA VAL A 47 -9.44 4.81 5.70
C VAL A 47 -8.96 5.90 6.65
N ALA A 48 -9.39 5.96 7.90
CA ALA A 48 -8.91 6.97 8.85
C ALA A 48 -7.39 6.88 9.06
N VAL A 49 -6.84 5.67 9.15
CA VAL A 49 -5.38 5.45 9.29
C VAL A 49 -4.62 5.85 8.03
N PHE A 50 -5.05 5.39 6.85
CA PHE A 50 -4.36 5.68 5.59
C PHE A 50 -4.58 7.11 5.11
N MET A 51 -5.78 7.63 5.28
CA MET A 51 -6.22 8.91 4.74
C MET A 51 -5.86 10.09 5.65
N HIS A 52 -5.80 9.90 6.98
CA HIS A 52 -5.38 10.97 7.89
C HIS A 52 -3.85 11.11 8.02
N MET A 53 -3.06 10.06 7.74
CA MET A 53 -1.63 10.08 8.06
C MET A 53 -0.67 9.75 6.90
N ALA A 54 -1.14 9.29 5.74
CA ALA A 54 -0.25 8.91 4.63
C ALA A 54 -0.53 9.63 3.29
N TRP A 55 -1.66 10.32 3.13
CA TRP A 55 -2.12 10.70 1.79
C TRP A 55 -1.51 11.98 1.22
N GLU A 56 -1.16 12.98 2.02
CA GLU A 56 -0.70 14.25 1.45
C GLU A 56 0.77 14.21 1.00
N ARG A 57 1.67 13.53 1.72
CA ARG A 57 3.11 13.54 1.41
C ARG A 57 3.61 12.34 0.63
N LEU A 58 3.11 11.13 0.91
CA LEU A 58 3.59 9.92 0.22
C LEU A 58 3.01 9.80 -1.18
N ALA A 59 1.74 10.15 -1.40
CA ALA A 59 1.14 10.12 -2.73
C ALA A 59 1.79 11.15 -3.66
N LEU A 60 2.09 12.37 -3.18
CA LEU A 60 2.83 13.39 -3.95
C LEU A 60 4.26 12.94 -4.28
N VAL A 61 4.98 12.38 -3.31
CA VAL A 61 6.35 11.88 -3.54
C VAL A 61 6.33 10.71 -4.50
N TYR A 62 5.44 9.72 -4.36
CA TYR A 62 5.36 8.61 -5.30
C TYR A 62 4.93 9.04 -6.70
N ALA A 63 3.94 9.94 -6.83
CA ALA A 63 3.49 10.42 -8.14
C ALA A 63 4.59 11.14 -8.93
N ILE A 64 5.57 11.76 -8.26
CA ILE A 64 6.70 12.47 -8.89
C ILE A 64 7.94 11.57 -9.00
N LEU A 65 8.22 10.74 -7.99
CA LEU A 65 9.40 9.88 -7.94
C LEU A 65 9.26 8.66 -8.85
N LEU A 66 8.05 8.14 -9.02
CA LEU A 66 7.78 7.01 -9.92
C LEU A 66 8.10 7.34 -11.39
N PRO A 67 7.66 8.47 -11.97
CA PRO A 67 8.05 8.83 -13.34
C PRO A 67 9.53 9.18 -13.45
N VAL A 68 10.12 9.90 -12.48
CA VAL A 68 11.55 10.26 -12.52
C VAL A 68 12.46 9.03 -12.39
N GLY A 69 12.11 8.09 -11.51
CA GLY A 69 12.84 6.85 -11.32
C GLY A 69 12.78 5.94 -12.55
N ALA A 70 11.61 5.83 -13.19
CA ALA A 70 11.46 5.05 -14.42
C ALA A 70 12.34 5.59 -15.57
N VAL A 71 12.38 6.91 -15.74
CA VAL A 71 13.22 7.55 -16.77
C VAL A 71 14.71 7.37 -16.45
N LEU A 72 15.14 7.52 -15.20
CA LEU A 72 16.53 7.30 -14.82
C LEU A 72 17.00 5.86 -15.06
N VAL A 73 16.17 4.87 -14.72
CA VAL A 73 16.47 3.45 -14.97
C VAL A 73 16.57 3.19 -16.48
N PHE A 74 15.66 3.74 -17.28
CA PHE A 74 15.69 3.61 -18.74
C PHE A 74 16.97 4.21 -19.34
N VAL A 75 17.36 5.41 -18.90
CA VAL A 75 18.59 6.08 -19.34
C VAL A 75 19.83 5.28 -18.92
N ALA A 76 19.88 4.76 -17.68
CA ALA A 76 21.01 3.96 -17.21
C ALA A 76 21.20 2.69 -18.06
N ILE A 77 20.11 1.99 -18.39
CA ILE A 77 20.16 0.81 -19.27
C ILE A 77 20.65 1.21 -20.68
N MET A 78 20.18 2.33 -21.23
CA MET A 78 20.61 2.82 -22.54
C MET A 78 22.10 3.20 -22.58
N VAL A 79 22.61 3.82 -21.52
CA VAL A 79 24.04 4.15 -21.39
C VAL A 79 24.89 2.88 -21.37
N LEU A 80 24.49 1.89 -20.57
CA LEU A 80 25.19 0.60 -20.50
C LEU A 80 25.24 -0.09 -21.88
N GLU A 81 24.13 -0.16 -22.60
CA GLU A 81 24.08 -0.69 -23.98
C GLU A 81 24.98 0.11 -24.96
N SER A 82 25.06 1.42 -24.79
CA SER A 82 25.90 2.30 -25.63
C SER A 82 27.40 2.02 -25.43
N ASP A 83 27.83 1.70 -24.20
CA ASP A 83 29.22 1.34 -23.90
C ASP A 83 29.61 -0.02 -24.55
N TYR A 84 28.70 -1.00 -24.54
CA TYR A 84 28.93 -2.30 -25.19
C TYR A 84 29.05 -2.19 -26.72
N THR A 85 28.25 -1.32 -27.34
CA THR A 85 28.32 -1.09 -28.80
C THR A 85 29.57 -0.29 -29.20
N LEU A 86 30.07 0.62 -28.35
CA LEU A 86 31.33 1.32 -28.58
C LEU A 86 32.52 0.37 -28.50
N MET A 87 32.58 -0.49 -27.47
CA MET A 87 33.65 -1.50 -27.32
C MET A 87 33.72 -2.49 -28.49
N THR A 88 32.58 -2.93 -29.01
CA THR A 88 32.51 -3.79 -30.20
C THR A 88 33.04 -3.11 -31.46
N ARG A 89 32.89 -1.79 -31.61
CA ARG A 89 33.37 -1.05 -32.79
C ARG A 89 34.86 -0.72 -32.77
N ILE A 90 35.48 -0.62 -31.59
CA ILE A 90 36.93 -0.34 -31.43
C ILE A 90 37.80 -1.60 -31.41
N HIS A 91 37.21 -2.80 -31.29
CA HIS A 91 37.91 -4.07 -31.49
C HIS A 91 37.41 -4.88 -32.69
N PRO A 92 37.43 -4.34 -33.92
CA PRO A 92 37.16 -5.11 -35.12
C PRO A 92 38.38 -6.00 -35.44
N GLY A 93 38.44 -7.19 -34.84
CA GLY A 93 39.31 -8.29 -35.27
C GLY A 93 40.76 -8.27 -34.76
N LEU A 94 41.05 -9.20 -33.86
CA LEU A 94 42.20 -10.10 -33.98
C LEU A 94 41.67 -11.49 -34.33
#